data_AF-A0A257QPT3-F1
#
_entry.id   AF-A0A257QPT3-F1
#
_cell.length_a   1.000
_cell.length_b   1.000
_cell.length_c   1.000
_cell.angle_alpha   90.00
_cell.angle_beta   90.00
_cell.angle_gamma   90.00
#
_symmetry.space_group_name_H-M   'P 1'
#
loop_
_entity.id
_entity.type
_entity.pdbx_description
1 polymer ?
#
loop_
_entity_poly.entity_id
_entity_poly.type
_entity_poly.pdbx_seq_one_letter_code
_entity_poly.pdbx_strand_id
1 'polypeptide(L)'
;MSFGLPKFSKAMWGVAALVVLLGGTVTAKVALSSDNTGAPAASLAPLPTDQAALIARGKYLTLAADCMPCHTGPNHAPFSGGLVMNTPFGGLASPNITADKDTGIGNWTDKQFWNALHYGTSPGRSYLVFPKFIYPAMPYTSYTKLTYQDVMAIKAYLFSLPPVKVAETPSSMMFPFNQRPVLLGWRILFFRSGPMTMDPSWNDQIKNGAYLTEALGHCGECHTPRNFMSGLIADQSLAGAPIDSFYAPNISSDKTYGVGGWSQDDLVAYLYAGGNAKKGSAYGPMGEVVQYSMSQIPKSDVQDIATYLQTITPPRSTPPSAGTPEALAAAKANGAKVYAADCQGCHQAAGTGLMTLIPGLAGNGSVTAAEPFNVIGAVLGGLGPWNHGPAMPPFAASLSDTDISDVTNYVRTMWGNDGTANATPAEVKSLRDIAVVPPMASASADEFGCPHVSTASTATSLANPGGGLMAMYDGATPETLPNRTRAFVAALKASDATMSSATITNYLVAAYCPVVANQSGLSHDQKQAALNEFIAGAQSIINAPAPVAKAN
;
A
#
# COMPACT_ATOMS: atom_id res chain seq x y z
N MET A 1 -20.27 49.46 28.68
CA MET A 1 -20.95 48.54 27.74
C MET A 1 -20.92 47.15 28.36
N SER A 2 -22.07 46.68 28.84
CA SER A 2 -22.20 45.37 29.50
C SER A 2 -22.64 44.36 28.44
N PHE A 3 -21.77 43.42 28.07
CA PHE A 3 -22.13 42.34 27.14
C PHE A 3 -22.83 41.23 27.93
N GLY A 4 -24.13 41.06 27.71
CA GLY A 4 -24.92 39.98 28.30
C GLY A 4 -24.53 38.62 27.71
N LEU A 5 -24.31 37.64 28.58
CA LEU A 5 -24.10 36.25 28.20
C LEU A 5 -25.35 35.67 27.50
N PRO A 6 -25.19 34.82 26.47
CA PRO A 6 -26.31 34.18 25.80
C PRO A 6 -27.06 33.22 26.73
N LYS A 7 -28.39 33.32 26.75
CA LYS A 7 -29.28 32.42 27.49
C LYS A 7 -29.38 31.08 26.76
N PHE A 8 -28.62 30.08 27.21
CA PHE A 8 -28.80 28.70 26.75
C PHE A 8 -29.99 28.03 27.44
N SER A 9 -30.77 27.24 26.70
CA SER A 9 -31.94 26.53 27.23
C SER A 9 -31.53 25.42 28.20
N LYS A 10 -32.41 25.08 29.16
CA LYS A 10 -32.17 24.02 30.17
C LYS A 10 -31.84 22.65 29.54
N ALA A 11 -32.31 22.40 28.31
CA ALA A 11 -32.02 21.18 27.56
C ALA A 11 -30.54 21.08 27.15
N MET A 12 -29.89 22.20 26.81
CA MET A 12 -28.47 22.22 26.44
C MET A 12 -27.54 21.95 27.64
N TRP A 13 -27.91 22.44 28.83
CA TRP A 13 -27.22 22.11 30.07
C TRP A 13 -27.41 20.64 30.47
N GLY A 14 -28.59 20.06 30.21
CA GLY A 14 -28.86 18.63 30.43
C GLY A 14 -27.99 17.72 29.57
N VAL A 15 -27.83 18.04 28.27
CA VAL A 15 -26.96 17.27 27.35
C VAL A 15 -25.48 17.41 27.72
N ALA A 16 -25.02 18.62 28.08
CA ALA A 16 -23.64 18.83 28.53
C ALA A 16 -23.33 18.08 29.84
N ALA A 17 -24.25 18.06 30.80
CA ALA A 17 -24.09 17.32 32.05
C ALA A 17 -24.08 15.80 31.82
N LEU A 18 -24.91 15.28 30.91
CA LEU A 18 -24.93 13.86 30.56
C LEU A 18 -23.63 13.42 29.87
N VAL A 19 -23.07 14.24 28.98
CA VAL A 19 -21.78 14.00 28.31
C VAL A 19 -20.60 14.03 29.29
N VAL A 20 -20.62 14.91 30.29
CA VAL A 20 -19.59 14.96 31.35
C VAL A 20 -19.71 13.78 32.30
N LEU A 21 -20.93 13.35 32.66
CA LEU A 21 -21.17 12.18 33.53
C LEU A 21 -20.84 10.84 32.84
N LEU A 22 -21.14 10.71 31.54
CA LEU A 22 -20.76 9.54 30.74
C LEU A 22 -19.25 9.54 30.43
N GLY A 23 -18.64 10.70 30.17
CA GLY A 23 -17.18 10.82 29.97
C GLY A 23 -16.35 10.58 31.25
N GLY A 24 -16.89 10.97 32.41
CA GLY A 24 -16.24 10.76 33.71
C GLY A 24 -16.30 9.32 34.23
N THR A 25 -17.34 8.56 33.87
CA THR A 25 -17.47 7.15 34.30
C THR A 25 -16.65 6.18 33.46
N VAL A 26 -16.41 6.50 32.18
CA VAL A 26 -15.51 5.72 31.30
C VAL A 26 -14.03 5.90 31.69
N THR A 27 -13.63 7.06 32.19
CA THR A 27 -12.25 7.31 32.62
C THR A 27 -11.90 6.70 33.98
N ALA A 28 -12.87 6.53 34.88
CA ALA A 28 -12.65 5.95 36.21
C ALA A 28 -12.54 4.41 36.23
N LYS A 29 -13.21 3.69 35.33
CA LYS A 29 -13.13 2.22 35.27
C LYS A 29 -11.81 1.68 34.69
N VAL A 30 -11.07 2.49 33.94
CA VAL A 30 -9.84 2.03 33.26
C VAL A 30 -8.58 2.19 34.11
N ALA A 31 -8.60 3.05 35.15
CA ALA A 31 -7.44 3.23 36.03
C ALA A 31 -7.23 2.09 37.04
N LEU A 32 -8.17 1.13 37.15
CA LEU A 32 -8.13 0.03 38.13
C LEU A 32 -8.20 -1.38 37.51
N SER A 33 -8.27 -1.50 36.17
CA SER A 33 -8.26 -2.80 35.50
C SER A 33 -6.83 -3.14 35.06
N SER A 34 -6.03 -3.62 36.01
CA SER A 34 -4.76 -4.31 35.74
C SER A 34 -4.96 -5.78 35.37
N ASP A 35 -6.17 -6.16 34.96
CA ASP A 35 -6.49 -7.53 34.57
C ASP A 35 -5.92 -7.80 33.17
N ASN A 36 -4.66 -8.21 33.15
CA ASN A 36 -3.94 -8.80 32.02
C ASN A 36 -4.51 -10.19 31.62
N THR A 37 -5.77 -10.49 31.89
CA THR A 37 -6.32 -11.87 31.81
C THR A 37 -6.53 -12.39 30.37
N GLY A 38 -6.08 -11.65 29.35
CA GLY A 38 -6.24 -12.01 27.94
C GLY A 38 -5.08 -11.61 27.03
N ALA A 39 -3.85 -11.48 27.54
CA ALA A 39 -2.67 -11.26 26.69
C ALA A 39 -1.93 -12.60 26.46
N PRO A 40 -1.26 -12.82 25.31
CA PRO A 40 -0.46 -14.03 25.08
C PRO A 40 0.71 -14.12 26.08
N ALA A 41 1.24 -15.33 26.33
CA ALA A 41 2.34 -15.54 27.29
C ALA A 41 3.54 -14.60 27.05
N ALA A 42 3.82 -14.25 25.78
CA ALA A 42 4.83 -13.28 25.43
C ALA A 42 4.54 -11.87 25.98
N SER A 43 3.29 -11.38 26.03
CA SER A 43 2.91 -10.05 26.57
C SER A 43 2.40 -10.05 28.02
N LEU A 44 2.33 -11.24 28.64
CA LEU A 44 2.15 -11.41 30.08
C LEU A 44 3.47 -11.48 30.86
N ALA A 45 4.60 -11.62 30.17
CA ALA A 45 5.91 -11.57 30.81
C ALA A 45 6.09 -10.20 31.48
N PRO A 46 6.48 -10.13 32.78
CA PRO A 46 6.82 -8.87 33.43
C PRO A 46 7.80 -8.09 32.57
N LEU A 47 7.62 -6.76 32.51
CA LEU A 47 8.60 -5.88 31.86
C LEU A 47 10.00 -6.26 32.36
N PRO A 48 10.95 -6.57 31.45
CA PRO A 48 12.30 -6.85 31.86
C PRO A 48 12.81 -5.66 32.69
N THR A 49 13.34 -5.94 33.87
CA THR A 49 14.01 -4.92 34.69
C THR A 49 15.33 -4.48 34.06
N ASP A 50 15.87 -5.31 33.16
CA ASP A 50 17.01 -4.98 32.32
C ASP A 50 16.58 -4.13 31.12
N GLN A 51 17.23 -2.97 30.97
CA GLN A 51 16.96 -2.01 29.90
C GLN A 51 17.27 -2.59 28.52
N ALA A 52 18.31 -3.42 28.39
CA ALA A 52 18.66 -4.04 27.11
C ALA A 52 17.58 -5.03 26.64
N ALA A 53 17.10 -5.89 27.54
CA ALA A 53 15.98 -6.78 27.26
C ALA A 53 14.68 -6.03 26.94
N LEU A 54 14.40 -4.90 27.61
CA LEU A 54 13.24 -4.07 27.30
C LEU A 54 13.32 -3.46 25.89
N ILE A 55 14.49 -2.94 25.51
CA ILE A 55 14.73 -2.39 24.16
C ILE A 55 14.62 -3.49 23.10
N ALA A 56 15.17 -4.68 23.36
CA ALA A 56 15.07 -5.82 22.44
C ALA A 56 13.62 -6.26 22.21
N ARG A 57 12.83 -6.34 23.30
CA ARG A 57 11.38 -6.57 23.21
C ARG A 57 10.69 -5.48 22.41
N GLY A 58 11.01 -4.22 22.69
CA GLY A 58 10.48 -3.07 21.98
C GLY A 58 10.74 -3.12 20.48
N LYS A 59 11.98 -3.48 20.08
CA LYS A 59 12.36 -3.65 18.69
C LYS A 59 11.48 -4.69 17.99
N TYR A 60 11.31 -5.86 18.61
CA TYR A 60 10.45 -6.92 18.09
C TYR A 60 9.01 -6.41 17.90
N LEU A 61 8.43 -5.76 18.91
CA LEU A 61 7.05 -5.25 18.84
C LEU A 61 6.90 -4.14 17.80
N THR A 62 7.89 -3.25 17.64
CA THR A 62 7.89 -2.20 16.61
C THR A 62 7.97 -2.77 15.20
N LEU A 63 8.70 -3.88 15.02
CA LEU A 63 8.73 -4.63 13.75
C LEU A 63 7.39 -5.31 13.50
N ALA A 64 6.85 -6.05 14.47
CA ALA A 64 5.56 -6.74 14.36
C ALA A 64 4.38 -5.78 14.13
N ALA A 65 4.47 -4.55 14.67
CA ALA A 65 3.48 -3.49 14.46
C ALA A 65 3.67 -2.70 13.17
N ASP A 66 4.73 -2.97 12.40
CA ASP A 66 5.05 -2.30 11.14
C ASP A 66 5.10 -0.76 11.24
N CYS A 67 5.69 -0.25 12.32
CA CYS A 67 5.73 1.20 12.55
C CYS A 67 6.63 1.94 11.54
N MET A 68 7.71 1.30 11.10
CA MET A 68 8.76 1.96 10.32
C MET A 68 8.31 2.39 8.91
N PRO A 69 7.66 1.52 8.10
CA PRO A 69 7.25 1.91 6.75
C PRO A 69 6.30 3.10 6.75
N CYS A 70 5.32 3.13 7.67
CA CYS A 70 4.39 4.26 7.76
C CYS A 70 5.06 5.55 8.25
N HIS A 71 6.07 5.46 9.12
CA HIS A 71 6.73 6.61 9.72
C HIS A 71 8.06 6.96 9.04
N THR A 72 8.25 6.61 7.77
CA THR A 72 9.47 6.96 7.01
C THR A 72 9.10 7.42 5.61
N GLY A 73 9.26 8.72 5.33
CA GLY A 73 9.06 9.27 4.00
C GLY A 73 10.20 8.92 3.02
N PRO A 74 10.00 9.16 1.70
CA PRO A 74 11.08 9.02 0.73
C PRO A 74 12.29 9.89 1.10
N ASN A 75 13.49 9.29 1.11
CA ASN A 75 14.75 9.94 1.51
C ASN A 75 14.80 10.46 2.97
N HIS A 76 13.86 10.05 3.81
CA HIS A 76 13.88 10.36 5.24
C HIS A 76 14.63 9.28 6.02
N ALA A 77 15.14 9.64 7.21
CA ALA A 77 15.70 8.65 8.11
C ALA A 77 14.56 7.78 8.70
N PRO A 78 14.85 6.52 9.08
CA PRO A 78 13.83 5.66 9.68
C PRO A 78 13.09 6.34 10.83
N PHE A 79 11.76 6.21 10.86
CA PHE A 79 10.86 6.76 11.88
C PHE A 79 10.74 8.30 11.92
N SER A 80 11.41 9.03 11.02
CA SER A 80 11.38 10.51 11.04
C SER A 80 10.19 11.14 10.33
N GLY A 81 9.16 10.35 10.01
CA GLY A 81 7.92 10.79 9.37
C GLY A 81 8.07 11.16 7.91
N GLY A 82 7.07 11.84 7.35
CA GLY A 82 7.11 12.43 6.01
C GLY A 82 6.56 11.54 4.88
N LEU A 83 6.07 10.34 5.19
CA LEU A 83 5.31 9.55 4.21
C LEU A 83 3.95 10.20 4.01
N VAL A 84 3.60 10.53 2.76
CA VAL A 84 2.27 11.03 2.41
C VAL A 84 1.42 9.89 1.87
N MET A 85 0.45 9.46 2.67
CA MET A 85 -0.56 8.48 2.27
C MET A 85 -1.66 9.19 1.50
N ASN A 86 -1.95 8.70 0.29
CA ASN A 86 -3.08 9.20 -0.49
C ASN A 86 -4.36 8.58 0.06
N THR A 87 -5.32 9.41 0.44
CA THR A 87 -6.64 8.94 0.85
C THR A 87 -7.70 9.51 -0.10
N PRO A 88 -8.91 8.93 -0.16
CA PRO A 88 -10.03 9.52 -0.89
C PRO A 88 -10.38 10.96 -0.45
N PHE A 89 -9.83 11.42 0.67
CA PHE A 89 -10.07 12.73 1.27
C PHE A 89 -8.86 13.68 1.18
N GLY A 90 -7.81 13.30 0.45
CA GLY A 90 -6.56 14.06 0.31
C GLY A 90 -5.34 13.37 0.92
N GLY A 91 -4.20 14.07 0.89
CA GLY A 91 -2.93 13.54 1.39
C GLY A 91 -2.80 13.65 2.91
N LEU A 92 -2.48 12.53 3.57
CA LEU A 92 -2.20 12.47 5.00
C LEU A 92 -0.73 12.15 5.23
N ALA A 93 -0.01 13.08 5.87
CA ALA A 93 1.41 12.91 6.16
C ALA A 93 1.63 12.23 7.52
N SER A 94 2.58 11.29 7.57
CA SER A 94 2.98 10.64 8.82
C SER A 94 3.93 11.52 9.66
N PRO A 95 3.77 11.52 11.00
CA PRO A 95 4.61 12.33 11.88
C PRO A 95 5.96 11.67 12.16
N ASN A 96 6.92 12.48 12.60
CA ASN A 96 8.19 12.02 13.17
C ASN A 96 7.94 11.40 14.56
N ILE A 97 8.31 10.13 14.75
CA ILE A 97 8.18 9.41 16.03
C ILE A 97 9.53 9.10 16.69
N THR A 98 10.61 9.76 16.26
CA THR A 98 11.91 9.70 16.94
C THR A 98 11.88 10.48 18.26
N ALA A 99 12.90 10.28 19.10
CA ALA A 99 13.05 10.99 20.38
C ALA A 99 13.49 12.46 20.24
N ASP A 100 13.45 13.04 19.04
CA ASP A 100 13.69 14.47 18.86
C ASP A 100 12.64 15.29 19.65
N LYS A 101 13.11 16.33 20.34
CA LYS A 101 12.27 17.11 21.26
C LYS A 101 11.46 18.19 20.55
N ASP A 102 11.92 18.65 19.39
CA ASP A 102 11.32 19.78 18.68
C ASP A 102 10.28 19.32 17.65
N THR A 103 10.62 18.26 16.92
CA THR A 103 9.86 17.75 15.78
C THR A 103 9.34 16.33 15.97
N GLY A 104 9.88 15.59 16.94
CA GLY A 104 9.49 14.22 17.27
C GLY A 104 8.64 14.09 18.53
N ILE A 105 8.70 12.91 19.16
CA ILE A 105 7.96 12.58 20.39
C ILE A 105 8.79 12.69 21.65
N GLY A 106 10.00 13.29 21.60
CA GLY A 106 10.95 13.34 22.72
C GLY A 106 10.42 13.99 24.00
N ASN A 107 9.43 14.87 23.89
CA ASN A 107 8.77 15.53 25.03
C ASN A 107 7.50 14.82 25.50
N TRP A 108 7.12 13.68 24.91
CA TRP A 108 5.91 12.97 25.28
C TRP A 108 6.12 12.15 26.56
N THR A 109 5.22 12.36 27.52
CA THR A 109 5.09 11.50 28.71
C THR A 109 4.64 10.09 28.31
N ASP A 110 4.85 9.10 29.17
CA ASP A 110 4.38 7.72 28.96
C ASP A 110 2.87 7.66 28.76
N LYS A 111 2.13 8.46 29.53
CA LYS A 111 0.67 8.58 29.39
C LYS A 111 0.26 9.14 28.03
N GLN A 112 1.00 10.12 27.49
CA GLN A 112 0.71 10.68 26.17
C GLN A 112 0.99 9.67 25.05
N PHE A 113 2.09 8.92 25.16
CA PHE A 113 2.40 7.86 24.20
C PHE A 113 1.36 6.72 24.25
N TRP A 114 1.03 6.26 25.46
CA TRP A 114 -0.06 5.30 25.68
C TRP A 114 -1.38 5.79 25.07
N ASN A 115 -1.77 7.04 25.34
CA ASN A 115 -3.01 7.61 24.83
C ASN A 115 -3.05 7.74 23.30
N ALA A 116 -1.89 7.87 22.63
CA ALA A 116 -1.83 7.90 21.17
C ALA A 116 -2.15 6.53 20.57
N LEU A 117 -1.50 5.47 21.07
CA LEU A 117 -1.73 4.11 20.57
C LEU A 117 -3.08 3.56 21.03
N HIS A 118 -3.42 3.76 22.31
CA HIS A 118 -4.57 3.10 22.92
C HIS A 118 -5.89 3.85 22.72
N TYR A 119 -5.84 5.18 22.60
CA TYR A 119 -7.03 6.01 22.43
C TYR A 119 -7.02 6.85 21.15
N GLY A 120 -5.97 6.86 20.34
CA GLY A 120 -5.93 7.71 19.15
C GLY A 120 -5.96 9.20 19.48
N THR A 121 -5.28 9.61 20.55
CA THR A 121 -5.22 11.02 20.98
C THR A 121 -3.78 11.48 21.13
N SER A 122 -3.44 12.64 20.58
CA SER A 122 -2.11 13.23 20.70
C SER A 122 -2.10 14.41 21.67
N PRO A 123 -0.92 14.81 22.18
CA PRO A 123 -0.76 16.09 22.86
C PRO A 123 -1.22 17.26 22.00
N GLY A 124 -1.55 18.37 22.67
CA GLY A 124 -1.97 19.61 22.03
C GLY A 124 -3.48 19.81 22.00
N ARG A 125 -3.89 20.80 21.22
CA ARG A 125 -5.25 21.32 21.17
C ARG A 125 -5.79 21.21 19.75
N SER A 126 -7.05 20.84 19.61
CA SER A 126 -7.80 20.98 18.37
C SER A 126 -8.82 22.10 18.54
N TYR A 127 -9.17 22.77 17.44
CA TYR A 127 -10.29 23.70 17.44
C TYR A 127 -11.57 22.94 17.85
N LEU A 128 -12.35 23.48 18.80
CA LEU A 128 -13.63 22.96 19.31
C LEU A 128 -13.66 21.60 20.01
N VAL A 129 -12.60 20.78 19.96
CA VAL A 129 -12.58 19.44 20.55
C VAL A 129 -11.26 19.17 21.27
N PHE A 130 -11.35 18.64 22.48
CA PHE A 130 -10.21 18.29 23.33
C PHE A 130 -10.41 16.88 23.90
N PRO A 131 -9.42 15.97 23.80
CA PRO A 131 -8.06 16.13 23.25
C PRO A 131 -7.99 16.17 21.71
N LYS A 132 -6.80 16.42 21.14
CA LYS A 132 -6.55 16.35 19.69
C LYS A 132 -6.63 14.89 19.22
N PHE A 133 -7.64 14.57 18.40
CA PHE A 133 -7.82 13.23 17.83
C PHE A 133 -6.88 12.96 16.66
N ILE A 134 -6.29 11.77 16.63
CA ILE A 134 -5.47 11.25 15.53
C ILE A 134 -6.41 10.70 14.44
N TYR A 135 -6.02 10.85 13.17
CA TYR A 135 -6.76 10.25 12.06
C TYR A 135 -6.63 8.73 12.12
N PRO A 136 -7.72 7.97 11.87
CA PRO A 136 -7.72 6.50 11.98
C PRO A 136 -6.85 5.77 10.94
N ALA A 137 -6.18 6.49 10.04
CA ALA A 137 -5.09 5.93 9.24
C ALA A 137 -3.91 5.45 10.11
N MET A 138 -3.70 6.06 11.28
CA MET A 138 -2.90 5.42 12.33
C MET A 138 -3.83 4.39 13.01
N PRO A 139 -3.51 3.09 12.99
CA PRO A 139 -4.46 2.02 13.33
C PRO A 139 -4.63 1.85 14.85
N TYR A 140 -4.93 2.94 15.57
CA TYR A 140 -5.22 2.92 17.00
C TYR A 140 -6.47 2.09 17.35
N THR A 141 -7.35 1.85 16.38
CA THR A 141 -8.47 0.91 16.47
C THR A 141 -8.01 -0.53 16.68
N SER A 142 -6.82 -0.87 16.20
CA SER A 142 -6.16 -2.15 16.42
C SER A 142 -5.19 -2.08 17.61
N TYR A 143 -4.36 -1.03 17.69
CA TYR A 143 -3.40 -0.86 18.79
C TYR A 143 -4.01 -0.67 20.18
N THR A 144 -5.29 -0.31 20.27
CA THR A 144 -6.01 -0.32 21.56
C THR A 144 -5.98 -1.69 22.24
N LYS A 145 -5.79 -2.77 21.48
CA LYS A 145 -5.68 -4.13 22.00
C LYS A 145 -4.33 -4.41 22.68
N LEU A 146 -3.31 -3.57 22.48
CA LEU A 146 -1.97 -3.76 23.05
C LEU A 146 -1.97 -3.57 24.57
N THR A 147 -1.13 -4.34 25.26
CA THR A 147 -0.89 -4.14 26.69
C THR A 147 -0.09 -2.86 26.94
N TYR A 148 -0.26 -2.28 28.12
CA TYR A 148 0.54 -1.12 28.52
C TYR A 148 2.05 -1.42 28.49
N GLN A 149 2.43 -2.62 28.92
CA GLN A 149 3.82 -3.07 28.95
C GLN A 149 4.43 -3.10 27.54
N ASP A 150 3.70 -3.63 26.56
CA ASP A 150 4.17 -3.66 25.18
C ASP A 150 4.31 -2.27 24.57
N VAL A 151 3.35 -1.39 24.85
CA VAL A 151 3.43 0.01 24.41
C VAL A 151 4.63 0.72 25.03
N MET A 152 4.95 0.47 26.29
CA MET A 152 6.15 1.03 26.93
C MET A 152 7.46 0.43 26.39
N ALA A 153 7.48 -0.86 26.03
CA ALA A 153 8.62 -1.48 25.36
C ALA A 153 8.87 -0.87 23.97
N ILE A 154 7.81 -0.67 23.17
CA ILE A 154 7.90 0.05 21.88
C ILE A 154 8.50 1.44 22.09
N LYS A 155 8.00 2.19 23.08
CA LYS A 155 8.54 3.52 23.41
C LYS A 155 10.02 3.45 23.76
N ALA A 156 10.43 2.50 24.59
CA ALA A 156 11.83 2.34 24.99
C ALA A 156 12.74 2.07 23.79
N TYR A 157 12.30 1.26 22.83
CA TYR A 157 13.04 1.05 21.58
C TYR A 157 13.13 2.33 20.74
N LEU A 158 12.02 3.02 20.49
CA LEU A 158 12.03 4.28 19.72
C LEU A 158 12.95 5.35 20.36
N PHE A 159 13.00 5.40 21.70
CA PHE A 159 13.86 6.31 22.45
C PHE A 159 15.32 5.87 22.53
N SER A 160 15.64 4.63 22.15
CA SER A 160 17.01 4.16 22.00
C SER A 160 17.65 4.53 20.66
N LEU A 161 16.83 4.90 19.67
CA LEU A 161 17.29 5.28 18.33
C LEU A 161 17.81 6.73 18.30
N PRO A 162 18.70 7.06 17.33
CA PRO A 162 19.14 8.44 17.13
C PRO A 162 17.94 9.38 16.91
N PRO A 163 17.84 10.51 17.63
CA PRO A 163 16.81 11.51 17.36
C PRO A 163 17.07 12.17 16.01
N VAL A 164 16.02 12.37 15.22
CA VAL A 164 16.12 13.00 13.90
C VAL A 164 15.25 14.24 13.90
N LYS A 165 15.87 15.39 13.64
CA LYS A 165 15.17 16.67 13.54
C LYS A 165 14.81 16.95 12.08
N VAL A 166 13.54 16.83 11.74
CA VAL A 166 12.99 17.05 10.40
C VAL A 166 11.68 17.83 10.52
N ALA A 167 11.50 18.85 9.67
CA ALA A 167 10.27 19.65 9.67
C ALA A 167 9.04 18.78 9.37
N GLU A 168 7.91 19.07 10.03
CA GLU A 168 6.66 18.35 9.80
C GLU A 168 6.17 18.57 8.37
N THR A 169 5.94 17.47 7.64
CA THR A 169 5.26 17.52 6.35
C THR A 169 3.76 17.79 6.59
N PRO A 170 3.19 18.88 6.05
CA PRO A 170 1.78 19.18 6.27
C PRO A 170 0.89 18.19 5.52
N SER A 171 -0.23 17.80 6.14
CA SER A 171 -1.28 17.05 5.45
C SER A 171 -2.14 17.98 4.60
N SER A 172 -2.58 17.52 3.42
CA SER A 172 -3.37 18.26 2.43
C SER A 172 -4.82 17.78 2.34
N MET A 173 -5.37 17.26 3.45
CA MET A 173 -6.75 16.79 3.54
C MET A 173 -7.74 17.89 3.13
N MET A 174 -8.79 17.51 2.40
CA MET A 174 -9.81 18.44 1.93
C MET A 174 -10.83 18.78 3.02
N PHE A 175 -11.51 19.91 2.89
CA PHE A 175 -12.65 20.23 3.75
C PHE A 175 -13.83 19.27 3.46
N PRO A 176 -14.57 18.77 4.47
CA PRO A 176 -14.43 19.04 5.91
C PRO A 176 -13.48 18.09 6.66
N PHE A 177 -12.83 17.15 5.98
CA PHE A 177 -11.97 16.12 6.60
C PHE A 177 -10.69 16.68 7.23
N ASN A 178 -10.25 17.88 6.85
CA ASN A 178 -9.21 18.63 7.55
C ASN A 178 -9.63 19.13 8.96
N GLN A 179 -10.92 19.07 9.30
CA GLN A 179 -11.44 19.50 10.59
C GLN A 179 -11.47 18.34 11.59
N ARG A 180 -10.58 18.41 12.59
CA ARG A 180 -10.46 17.43 13.68
C ARG A 180 -11.76 17.15 14.47
N PRO A 181 -12.71 18.10 14.65
CA PRO A 181 -14.00 17.79 15.29
C PRO A 181 -14.82 16.70 14.61
N VAL A 182 -14.68 16.52 13.29
CA VAL A 182 -15.36 15.46 12.54
C VAL A 182 -14.98 14.07 13.08
N LEU A 183 -13.75 13.92 13.58
CA LEU A 183 -13.26 12.67 14.17
C LEU A 183 -14.00 12.29 15.45
N LEU A 184 -14.60 13.24 16.18
CA LEU A 184 -15.41 12.89 17.35
C LEU A 184 -16.60 12.01 16.97
N GLY A 185 -17.35 12.41 15.94
CA GLY A 185 -18.48 11.64 15.43
C GLY A 185 -18.05 10.28 14.91
N TRP A 186 -16.97 10.23 14.12
CA TRP A 186 -16.41 8.98 13.61
C TRP A 186 -16.05 8.02 14.74
N ARG A 187 -15.40 8.50 15.80
CA ARG A 187 -15.00 7.68 16.95
C ARG A 187 -16.19 7.12 17.73
N ILE A 188 -17.24 7.91 17.93
CA ILE A 188 -18.47 7.43 18.60
C ILE A 188 -19.06 6.22 17.84
N LEU A 189 -19.05 6.29 16.51
CA LEU A 189 -19.60 5.23 15.67
C LEU A 189 -18.68 4.00 15.60
N PHE A 190 -17.39 4.20 15.35
CA PHE A 190 -16.49 3.14 14.88
C PHE A 190 -15.35 2.76 15.83
N PHE A 191 -15.12 3.49 16.92
CA PHE A 191 -14.04 3.18 17.86
C PHE A 191 -14.58 2.55 19.14
N ARG A 192 -13.98 1.42 19.53
CA ARG A 192 -14.17 0.75 20.81
C ARG A 192 -12.79 0.53 21.41
N SER A 193 -12.51 1.18 22.54
CA SER A 193 -11.21 1.07 23.21
C SER A 193 -11.18 -0.12 24.15
N GLY A 194 -10.03 -0.79 24.24
CA GLY A 194 -9.78 -1.78 25.28
C GLY A 194 -8.83 -2.88 24.84
N PRO A 195 -8.23 -3.59 25.81
CA PRO A 195 -7.36 -4.73 25.52
C PRO A 195 -8.12 -5.82 24.77
N MET A 196 -7.36 -6.66 24.05
CA MET A 196 -7.94 -7.84 23.42
C MET A 196 -8.56 -8.76 24.47
N THR A 197 -9.79 -9.22 24.20
CA THR A 197 -10.40 -10.30 24.99
C THR A 197 -10.10 -11.61 24.29
N MET A 198 -9.34 -12.48 24.93
CA MET A 198 -9.02 -13.81 24.41
C MET A 198 -9.92 -14.87 25.02
N ASP A 199 -10.28 -15.86 24.21
CA ASP A 199 -11.00 -17.02 24.72
C ASP A 199 -10.06 -17.84 25.64
N PRO A 200 -10.46 -18.11 26.90
CA PRO A 200 -9.64 -18.89 27.82
C PRO A 200 -9.30 -20.30 27.32
N SER A 201 -10.13 -20.88 26.45
CA SER A 201 -9.93 -22.21 25.86
C SER A 201 -8.83 -22.27 24.81
N TRP A 202 -8.40 -21.13 24.27
CA TRP A 202 -7.32 -21.07 23.29
C TRP A 202 -5.98 -21.44 23.94
N ASN A 203 -5.19 -22.24 23.22
CA ASN A 203 -3.80 -22.49 23.60
C ASN A 203 -2.93 -21.25 23.34
N ASP A 204 -1.68 -21.28 23.82
CA ASP A 204 -0.77 -20.14 23.72
C ASP A 204 -0.45 -19.76 22.27
N GLN A 205 -0.39 -20.76 21.38
CA GLN A 205 -0.16 -20.58 19.95
C GLN A 205 -1.24 -19.69 19.31
N ILE A 206 -2.51 -20.04 19.55
CA ILE A 206 -3.66 -19.32 19.04
C ILE A 206 -3.73 -17.92 19.66
N LYS A 207 -3.49 -17.80 20.97
CA LYS A 207 -3.46 -16.51 21.66
C LYS A 207 -2.40 -15.57 21.06
N ASN A 208 -1.19 -16.08 20.82
CA ASN A 208 -0.11 -15.32 20.21
C ASN A 208 -0.46 -14.89 18.79
N GLY A 209 -0.94 -15.83 17.96
CA GLY A 209 -1.40 -15.56 16.60
C GLY A 209 -2.49 -14.50 16.57
N ALA A 210 -3.48 -14.60 17.45
CA ALA A 210 -4.55 -13.63 17.57
C ALA A 210 -4.02 -12.22 17.91
N TYR A 211 -3.11 -12.10 18.89
CA TYR A 211 -2.51 -10.82 19.26
C TYR A 211 -1.69 -10.20 18.12
N LEU A 212 -0.90 -11.02 17.42
CA LEU A 212 -0.09 -10.60 16.30
C LEU A 212 -0.95 -10.19 15.10
N THR A 213 -2.06 -10.88 14.81
CA THR A 213 -2.96 -10.54 13.71
C THR A 213 -3.82 -9.33 14.01
N GLU A 214 -4.41 -9.27 15.21
CA GLU A 214 -5.48 -8.32 15.54
C GLU A 214 -4.99 -7.02 16.15
N ALA A 215 -3.85 -7.03 16.84
CA ALA A 215 -3.32 -5.89 17.57
C ALA A 215 -2.06 -5.32 16.90
N LEU A 216 -1.00 -6.13 16.79
CA LEU A 216 0.30 -5.67 16.25
C LEU A 216 0.23 -5.51 14.73
N GLY A 217 0.01 -6.59 13.99
CA GLY A 217 -0.01 -6.60 12.53
C GLY A 217 -1.28 -6.04 11.90
N HIS A 218 -2.28 -5.69 12.72
CA HIS A 218 -3.52 -4.96 12.34
C HIS A 218 -4.12 -5.43 10.99
N CYS A 219 -4.10 -6.74 10.73
CA CYS A 219 -4.37 -7.28 9.39
C CYS A 219 -5.78 -6.92 8.89
N GLY A 220 -6.72 -6.75 9.83
CA GLY A 220 -8.08 -6.30 9.56
C GLY A 220 -8.18 -4.90 8.94
N GLU A 221 -7.19 -4.03 9.10
CA GLU A 221 -7.22 -2.66 8.55
C GLU A 221 -7.14 -2.63 7.02
N CYS A 222 -6.49 -3.64 6.42
CA CYS A 222 -6.40 -3.83 4.98
C CYS A 222 -7.37 -4.89 4.46
N HIS A 223 -7.56 -5.98 5.20
CA HIS A 223 -8.33 -7.13 4.73
C HIS A 223 -9.83 -7.10 5.10
N THR A 224 -10.35 -5.99 5.64
CA THR A 224 -11.77 -5.85 5.97
C THR A 224 -12.38 -4.69 5.18
N PRO A 225 -13.54 -4.89 4.51
CA PRO A 225 -14.24 -3.81 3.82
C PRO A 225 -14.53 -2.61 4.73
N ARG A 226 -14.46 -1.42 4.14
CA ARG A 226 -14.81 -0.16 4.80
C ARG A 226 -16.13 0.39 4.26
N ASN A 227 -16.94 0.96 5.14
CA ASN A 227 -18.13 1.70 4.75
C ASN A 227 -17.77 3.08 4.15
N PHE A 228 -18.77 3.82 3.67
CA PHE A 228 -18.56 5.15 3.06
C PHE A 228 -17.91 6.18 4.00
N MET A 229 -17.95 5.97 5.32
CA MET A 229 -17.27 6.80 6.32
C MET A 229 -15.87 6.28 6.66
N SER A 230 -15.34 5.35 5.88
CA SER A 230 -14.04 4.68 6.08
C SER A 230 -13.90 3.89 7.39
N GLY A 231 -15.02 3.54 8.04
CA GLY A 231 -15.05 2.63 9.19
C GLY A 231 -15.07 1.16 8.73
N LEU A 232 -14.36 0.28 9.43
CA LEU A 232 -14.36 -1.15 9.16
C LEU A 232 -15.77 -1.74 9.37
N ILE A 233 -16.17 -2.63 8.46
CA ILE A 233 -17.43 -3.36 8.52
C ILE A 233 -17.18 -4.65 9.33
N ALA A 234 -17.48 -4.61 10.63
CA ALA A 234 -17.08 -5.65 11.58
C ALA A 234 -17.62 -7.06 11.24
N ASP A 235 -18.82 -7.16 10.69
CA ASP A 235 -19.44 -8.41 10.23
C ASP A 235 -18.83 -8.94 8.92
N GLN A 236 -17.88 -8.21 8.31
CA GLN A 236 -17.11 -8.63 7.14
C GLN A 236 -15.60 -8.65 7.43
N SER A 237 -15.22 -8.78 8.70
CA SER A 237 -13.81 -8.87 9.10
C SER A 237 -13.07 -9.94 8.29
N LEU A 238 -11.92 -9.55 7.73
CA LEU A 238 -11.00 -10.37 6.93
C LEU A 238 -11.57 -10.91 5.60
N ALA A 239 -12.71 -10.38 5.14
CA ALA A 239 -13.38 -10.79 3.91
C ALA A 239 -12.69 -10.31 2.62
N GLY A 240 -11.62 -9.51 2.72
CA GLY A 240 -10.95 -8.87 1.60
C GLY A 240 -11.54 -7.50 1.26
N ALA A 241 -10.72 -6.58 0.77
CA ALA A 241 -11.13 -5.22 0.45
C ALA A 241 -10.19 -4.54 -0.57
N PRO A 242 -10.69 -3.58 -1.36
CA PRO A 242 -9.82 -2.69 -2.11
C PRO A 242 -9.03 -1.77 -1.15
N ILE A 243 -7.74 -1.60 -1.44
CA ILE A 243 -6.81 -0.69 -0.74
C ILE A 243 -6.01 0.06 -1.81
N ASP A 244 -6.26 1.36 -1.95
CA ASP A 244 -5.73 2.20 -3.03
C ASP A 244 -5.95 1.55 -4.42
N SER A 245 -4.86 1.30 -5.15
CA SER A 245 -4.87 0.63 -6.46
C SER A 245 -4.73 -0.90 -6.37
N PHE A 246 -4.79 -1.46 -5.16
CA PHE A 246 -4.63 -2.88 -4.88
C PHE A 246 -5.91 -3.48 -4.30
N TYR A 247 -5.98 -4.80 -4.30
CA TYR A 247 -7.00 -5.56 -3.63
C TYR A 247 -6.38 -6.49 -2.59
N ALA A 248 -6.66 -6.23 -1.31
CA ALA A 248 -6.30 -7.12 -0.22
C ALA A 248 -7.25 -8.33 -0.24
N PRO A 249 -6.76 -9.56 -0.48
CA PRO A 249 -7.63 -10.72 -0.63
C PRO A 249 -8.31 -11.11 0.68
N ASN A 250 -9.30 -11.99 0.61
CA ASN A 250 -9.89 -12.60 1.79
C ASN A 250 -8.87 -13.49 2.51
N ILE A 251 -8.65 -13.26 3.81
CA ILE A 251 -7.72 -14.03 4.64
C ILE A 251 -8.41 -14.71 5.83
N SER A 252 -9.72 -14.90 5.74
CA SER A 252 -10.47 -15.69 6.70
C SER A 252 -10.16 -17.18 6.62
N SER A 253 -10.70 -17.95 7.58
CA SER A 253 -10.62 -19.41 7.63
C SER A 253 -11.47 -20.13 6.56
N ASP A 254 -12.13 -19.39 5.66
CA ASP A 254 -12.86 -19.99 4.54
C ASP A 254 -11.88 -20.85 3.69
N LYS A 255 -12.32 -22.07 3.34
CA LYS A 255 -11.47 -23.06 2.69
C LYS A 255 -11.36 -22.86 1.18
N THR A 256 -12.28 -22.11 0.60
CA THR A 256 -12.37 -21.91 -0.84
C THR A 256 -11.85 -20.53 -1.20
N TYR A 257 -12.34 -19.50 -0.51
CA TYR A 257 -12.09 -18.10 -0.82
C TYR A 257 -11.05 -17.45 0.12
N GLY A 258 -10.84 -18.05 1.30
CA GLY A 258 -9.87 -17.58 2.29
C GLY A 258 -8.58 -18.40 2.31
N VAL A 259 -7.80 -18.25 3.37
CA VAL A 259 -6.54 -18.98 3.58
C VAL A 259 -6.74 -20.33 4.28
N GLY A 260 -7.97 -20.66 4.70
CA GLY A 260 -8.27 -21.91 5.42
C GLY A 260 -8.03 -23.18 4.59
N GLY A 261 -7.99 -23.07 3.26
CA GLY A 261 -7.68 -24.19 2.36
C GLY A 261 -6.20 -24.31 1.98
N TRP A 262 -5.37 -23.33 2.37
CA TRP A 262 -3.93 -23.37 2.08
C TRP A 262 -3.22 -24.34 3.02
N SER A 263 -2.13 -24.94 2.55
CA SER A 263 -1.23 -25.62 3.49
C SER A 263 -0.58 -24.59 4.42
N GLN A 264 -0.30 -24.98 5.65
CA GLN A 264 0.34 -24.08 6.61
C GLN A 264 1.72 -23.62 6.09
N ASP A 265 2.48 -24.51 5.45
CA ASP A 265 3.78 -24.18 4.85
C ASP A 265 3.64 -23.13 3.74
N ASP A 266 2.59 -23.19 2.92
CA ASP A 266 2.38 -22.20 1.86
C ASP A 266 2.05 -20.82 2.44
N LEU A 267 1.17 -20.76 3.44
CA LEU A 267 0.81 -19.49 4.09
C LEU A 267 2.00 -18.88 4.83
N VAL A 268 2.77 -19.71 5.54
CA VAL A 268 3.99 -19.26 6.23
C VAL A 268 5.05 -18.82 5.22
N ALA A 269 5.23 -19.53 4.09
CA ALA A 269 6.13 -19.09 3.02
C ALA A 269 5.69 -17.74 2.42
N TYR A 270 4.38 -17.53 2.25
CA TYR A 270 3.85 -16.26 1.76
C TYR A 270 4.14 -15.11 2.72
N LEU A 271 3.80 -15.28 4.00
CA LEU A 271 3.98 -14.25 5.02
C LEU A 271 5.45 -14.02 5.40
N TYR A 272 6.28 -15.07 5.46
CA TYR A 272 7.66 -14.96 5.94
C TYR A 272 8.69 -14.73 4.83
N ALA A 273 8.54 -15.43 3.70
CA ALA A 273 9.50 -15.41 2.59
C ALA A 273 8.98 -14.64 1.37
N GLY A 274 7.78 -14.06 1.45
CA GLY A 274 7.18 -13.29 0.36
C GLY A 274 6.60 -14.12 -0.76
N GLY A 275 6.37 -15.42 -0.54
CA GLY A 275 5.66 -16.27 -1.49
C GLY A 275 6.31 -17.61 -1.78
N ASN A 276 5.66 -18.33 -2.70
CA ASN A 276 6.22 -19.50 -3.35
C ASN A 276 5.61 -19.69 -4.75
N ALA A 277 6.14 -20.64 -5.52
CA ALA A 277 5.69 -20.87 -6.89
C ALA A 277 4.22 -21.35 -6.99
N LYS A 278 3.64 -21.93 -5.92
CA LYS A 278 2.28 -22.50 -5.91
C LYS A 278 1.21 -21.47 -5.62
N LYS A 279 1.48 -20.55 -4.69
CA LYS A 279 0.51 -19.57 -4.20
C LYS A 279 0.81 -18.14 -4.64
N GLY A 280 1.91 -17.94 -5.36
CA GLY A 280 2.36 -16.63 -5.81
C GLY A 280 3.24 -15.93 -4.79
N SER A 281 3.51 -14.66 -5.06
CA SER A 281 4.34 -13.79 -4.23
C SER A 281 3.54 -12.61 -3.68
N ALA A 282 3.97 -12.13 -2.50
CA ALA A 282 3.53 -10.85 -1.98
C ALA A 282 4.15 -9.71 -2.79
N TYR A 283 3.37 -8.67 -3.07
CA TYR A 283 3.82 -7.46 -3.76
C TYR A 283 2.96 -6.27 -3.35
N GLY A 284 3.32 -5.08 -3.80
CA GLY A 284 2.66 -3.83 -3.37
C GLY A 284 2.72 -3.69 -1.85
N PRO A 285 1.64 -3.19 -1.20
CA PRO A 285 1.60 -3.01 0.25
C PRO A 285 1.89 -4.28 1.04
N MET A 286 1.40 -5.45 0.60
CA MET A 286 1.68 -6.71 1.30
C MET A 286 3.15 -7.13 1.16
N GLY A 287 3.79 -6.81 0.04
CA GLY A 287 5.23 -7.04 -0.15
C GLY A 287 6.06 -6.23 0.85
N GLU A 288 5.68 -4.98 1.11
CA GLU A 288 6.32 -4.14 2.14
C GLU A 288 6.11 -4.71 3.55
N VAL A 289 4.89 -5.15 3.89
CA VAL A 289 4.59 -5.81 5.17
C VAL A 289 5.47 -7.05 5.35
N VAL A 290 5.65 -7.87 4.30
CA VAL A 290 6.56 -9.01 4.37
C VAL A 290 8.00 -8.55 4.61
N GLN A 291 8.49 -7.60 3.81
CA GLN A 291 9.87 -7.16 3.83
C GLN A 291 10.26 -6.51 5.17
N TYR A 292 9.42 -5.63 5.69
CA TYR A 292 9.75 -4.78 6.84
C TYR A 292 9.18 -5.29 8.17
N SER A 293 8.21 -6.20 8.15
CA SER A 293 7.59 -6.75 9.36
C SER A 293 7.71 -8.28 9.45
N MET A 294 6.98 -9.02 8.63
CA MET A 294 6.79 -10.47 8.85
C MET A 294 8.08 -11.29 8.67
N SER A 295 8.98 -10.90 7.77
CA SER A 295 10.29 -11.53 7.61
C SER A 295 11.28 -11.18 8.74
N GLN A 296 10.97 -10.16 9.53
CA GLN A 296 11.84 -9.62 10.58
C GLN A 296 11.51 -10.16 11.99
N ILE A 297 10.44 -10.92 12.13
CA ILE A 297 10.01 -11.57 13.39
C ILE A 297 10.36 -13.07 13.37
N PRO A 298 10.37 -13.78 14.52
CA PRO A 298 10.57 -15.23 14.55
C PRO A 298 9.57 -15.95 13.66
N LYS A 299 10.05 -16.94 12.87
CA LYS A 299 9.18 -17.74 12.00
C LYS A 299 8.05 -18.45 12.76
N SER A 300 8.27 -18.79 14.04
CA SER A 300 7.24 -19.35 14.93
C SER A 300 6.05 -18.43 15.10
N ASP A 301 6.27 -17.13 15.17
CA ASP A 301 5.19 -16.15 15.32
C ASP A 301 4.36 -16.04 14.04
N VAL A 302 5.01 -16.17 12.87
CA VAL A 302 4.29 -16.26 11.58
C VAL A 302 3.49 -17.57 11.48
N GLN A 303 3.99 -18.67 12.05
CA GLN A 303 3.23 -19.92 12.15
C GLN A 303 2.00 -19.76 13.06
N ASP A 304 2.11 -18.98 14.12
CA ASP A 304 1.00 -18.69 15.04
C ASP A 304 -0.06 -17.81 14.37
N ILE A 305 0.36 -16.77 13.63
CA ILE A 305 -0.52 -15.97 12.77
C ILE A 305 -1.26 -16.87 11.78
N ALA A 306 -0.54 -17.73 11.06
CA ALA A 306 -1.13 -18.66 10.10
C ALA A 306 -2.16 -19.58 10.77
N THR A 307 -1.82 -20.12 11.95
CA THR A 307 -2.72 -20.98 12.73
C THR A 307 -3.99 -20.26 13.13
N TYR A 308 -3.89 -19.03 13.66
CA TYR A 308 -5.04 -18.22 14.05
C TYR A 308 -5.96 -17.92 12.85
N LEU A 309 -5.38 -17.44 11.73
CA LEU A 309 -6.13 -17.12 10.52
C LEU A 309 -6.91 -18.33 9.99
N GLN A 310 -6.26 -19.50 9.95
CA GLN A 310 -6.83 -20.72 9.36
C GLN A 310 -7.84 -21.44 10.26
N THR A 311 -7.83 -21.21 11.58
CA THR A 311 -8.63 -22.02 12.53
C THR A 311 -9.66 -21.25 13.32
N ILE A 312 -9.40 -19.97 13.63
CA ILE A 312 -10.23 -19.20 14.58
C ILE A 312 -11.08 -18.13 13.90
N THR A 313 -10.57 -17.51 12.84
CA THR A 313 -11.28 -16.39 12.21
C THR A 313 -12.62 -16.87 11.62
N PRO A 314 -13.69 -16.06 11.65
CA PRO A 314 -14.96 -16.45 11.03
C PRO A 314 -14.79 -16.64 9.53
N PRO A 315 -15.23 -17.76 8.93
CA PRO A 315 -15.11 -17.97 7.50
C PRO A 315 -15.97 -16.94 6.75
N ARG A 316 -15.39 -16.32 5.73
CA ARG A 316 -16.06 -15.37 4.84
C ARG A 316 -16.10 -15.97 3.45
N SER A 317 -17.28 -16.32 2.98
CA SER A 317 -17.45 -16.73 1.59
C SER A 317 -17.71 -15.49 0.74
N THR A 318 -16.67 -14.98 0.10
CA THR A 318 -16.73 -13.84 -0.82
C THR A 318 -16.41 -14.32 -2.23
N PRO A 319 -17.37 -14.97 -2.92
CA PRO A 319 -17.14 -15.37 -4.29
C PRO A 319 -16.85 -14.13 -5.15
N PRO A 320 -15.93 -14.23 -6.12
CA PRO A 320 -15.77 -13.21 -7.15
C PRO A 320 -17.11 -12.86 -7.82
N SER A 321 -17.25 -11.62 -8.29
CA SER A 321 -18.42 -11.22 -9.09
C SER A 321 -18.53 -12.08 -10.35
N ALA A 322 -19.72 -12.24 -10.93
CA ALA A 322 -19.88 -13.01 -12.16
C ALA A 322 -19.34 -12.22 -13.37
N GLY A 323 -18.54 -12.86 -14.21
CA GLY A 323 -17.98 -12.28 -15.41
C GLY A 323 -18.96 -12.38 -16.57
N THR A 324 -18.67 -11.69 -17.68
CA THR A 324 -19.52 -11.77 -18.87
C THR A 324 -18.96 -12.82 -19.86
N PRO A 325 -19.83 -13.55 -20.59
CA PRO A 325 -19.39 -14.43 -21.66
C PRO A 325 -18.55 -13.72 -22.72
N GLU A 326 -18.86 -12.44 -22.99
CA GLU A 326 -18.14 -11.60 -23.93
C GLU A 326 -16.70 -11.32 -23.47
N ALA A 327 -16.51 -10.94 -22.20
CA ALA A 327 -15.19 -10.71 -21.62
C ALA A 327 -14.36 -12.00 -21.61
N LEU A 328 -14.98 -13.14 -21.32
CA LEU A 328 -14.31 -14.44 -21.39
C LEU A 328 -13.91 -14.83 -22.83
N ALA A 329 -14.76 -14.51 -23.82
CA ALA A 329 -14.45 -14.75 -25.23
C ALA A 329 -13.28 -13.85 -25.70
N ALA A 330 -13.30 -12.56 -25.34
CA ALA A 330 -12.23 -11.62 -25.64
C ALA A 330 -10.90 -12.05 -24.99
N ALA A 331 -10.94 -12.48 -23.72
CA ALA A 331 -9.80 -13.04 -23.01
C ALA A 331 -9.18 -14.24 -23.76
N LYS A 332 -10.00 -15.20 -24.19
CA LYS A 332 -9.53 -16.39 -24.93
C LYS A 332 -9.02 -16.08 -26.34
N ALA A 333 -9.46 -14.98 -26.94
CA ALA A 333 -9.09 -14.58 -28.29
C ALA A 333 -7.89 -13.62 -28.32
N ASN A 334 -8.05 -12.42 -27.77
CA ASN A 334 -7.01 -11.39 -27.75
C ASN A 334 -6.06 -11.59 -26.57
N GLY A 335 -6.60 -11.78 -25.37
CA GLY A 335 -5.79 -11.96 -24.15
C GLY A 335 -4.78 -13.11 -24.25
N ALA A 336 -5.16 -14.21 -24.90
CA ALA A 336 -4.26 -15.34 -25.19
C ALA A 336 -3.10 -14.96 -26.12
N LYS A 337 -3.33 -14.09 -27.11
CA LYS A 337 -2.29 -13.62 -28.04
C LYS A 337 -1.32 -12.68 -27.33
N VAL A 338 -1.84 -11.72 -26.58
CA VAL A 338 -1.04 -10.80 -25.75
C VAL A 338 -0.21 -11.60 -24.76
N TYR A 339 -0.81 -12.57 -24.07
CA TYR A 339 -0.07 -13.45 -23.16
C TYR A 339 1.08 -14.18 -23.84
N ALA A 340 0.82 -14.79 -25.01
CA ALA A 340 1.83 -15.52 -25.76
C ALA A 340 2.99 -14.63 -26.23
N ALA A 341 2.69 -13.39 -26.62
CA ALA A 341 3.67 -12.43 -27.12
C ALA A 341 4.53 -11.82 -25.98
N ASP A 342 3.88 -11.38 -24.90
CA ASP A 342 4.49 -10.47 -23.92
C ASP A 342 4.77 -11.11 -22.56
N CYS A 343 4.03 -12.15 -22.18
CA CYS A 343 4.06 -12.71 -20.81
C CYS A 343 4.65 -14.12 -20.73
N GLN A 344 4.40 -14.95 -21.75
CA GLN A 344 4.67 -16.39 -21.75
C GLN A 344 6.16 -16.70 -21.60
N GLY A 345 7.05 -15.88 -22.16
CA GLY A 345 8.50 -16.10 -22.06
C GLY A 345 9.00 -16.19 -20.61
N CYS A 346 8.33 -15.49 -19.69
CA CYS A 346 8.61 -15.51 -18.27
C CYS A 346 7.68 -16.46 -17.50
N HIS A 347 6.36 -16.31 -17.67
CA HIS A 347 5.36 -17.03 -16.86
C HIS A 347 5.05 -18.45 -17.36
N GLN A 348 5.63 -18.88 -18.47
CA GLN A 348 5.43 -20.17 -19.15
C GLN A 348 4.02 -20.35 -19.72
N ALA A 349 3.86 -21.21 -20.73
CA ALA A 349 2.56 -21.40 -21.41
C ALA A 349 1.44 -21.88 -20.47
N ALA A 350 1.79 -22.57 -19.38
CA ALA A 350 0.87 -23.07 -18.37
C ALA A 350 0.71 -22.11 -17.15
N GLY A 351 1.28 -20.90 -17.21
CA GLY A 351 1.22 -19.95 -16.09
C GLY A 351 1.93 -20.46 -14.83
N THR A 352 2.79 -21.47 -14.93
CA THR A 352 3.48 -22.08 -13.77
C THR A 352 4.63 -21.22 -13.26
N GLY A 353 5.05 -20.20 -14.01
CA GLY A 353 6.26 -19.44 -13.73
C GLY A 353 7.52 -20.29 -13.86
N LEU A 354 8.61 -19.76 -13.32
CA LEU A 354 9.91 -20.43 -13.21
C LEU A 354 10.22 -20.60 -11.74
N MET A 355 10.37 -21.85 -11.31
CA MET A 355 10.58 -22.21 -9.91
C MET A 355 11.61 -21.29 -9.25
N THR A 356 11.21 -20.67 -8.13
CA THR A 356 12.00 -19.73 -7.31
C THR A 356 12.39 -18.40 -7.97
N LEU A 357 12.13 -18.14 -9.26
CA LEU A 357 12.54 -16.88 -9.91
C LEU A 357 11.37 -16.05 -10.44
N ILE A 358 10.31 -16.72 -10.90
CA ILE A 358 9.11 -16.07 -11.44
C ILE A 358 7.89 -16.76 -10.83
N PRO A 359 7.01 -16.02 -10.14
CA PRO A 359 5.87 -16.63 -9.47
C PRO A 359 4.90 -17.26 -10.48
N GLY A 360 4.24 -18.34 -10.04
CA GLY A 360 3.13 -18.92 -10.77
C GLY A 360 1.92 -17.97 -10.81
N LEU A 361 1.26 -17.91 -11.95
CA LEU A 361 -0.04 -17.27 -12.15
C LEU A 361 -1.18 -18.27 -11.95
N ALA A 362 -0.95 -19.55 -12.24
CA ALA A 362 -1.89 -20.64 -11.97
C ALA A 362 -2.00 -20.90 -10.46
N GLY A 363 -3.22 -20.94 -9.92
CA GLY A 363 -3.51 -21.14 -8.49
C GLY A 363 -3.12 -19.97 -7.58
N ASN A 364 -2.78 -18.82 -8.15
CA ASN A 364 -2.34 -17.63 -7.42
C ASN A 364 -3.55 -16.80 -6.95
N GLY A 365 -3.71 -16.67 -5.63
CA GLY A 365 -4.85 -15.97 -5.03
C GLY A 365 -4.90 -14.47 -5.33
N SER A 366 -3.76 -13.83 -5.61
CA SER A 366 -3.75 -12.42 -6.07
C SER A 366 -4.26 -12.29 -7.50
N VAL A 367 -4.11 -13.33 -8.33
CA VAL A 367 -4.66 -13.38 -9.68
C VAL A 367 -6.16 -13.63 -9.63
N THR A 368 -6.61 -14.63 -8.85
CA THR A 368 -8.03 -15.03 -8.78
C THR A 368 -8.86 -14.23 -7.77
N ALA A 369 -8.29 -13.18 -7.17
CA ALA A 369 -8.99 -12.27 -6.28
C ALA A 369 -10.28 -11.71 -6.92
N ALA A 370 -11.27 -11.37 -6.08
CA ALA A 370 -12.59 -10.92 -6.54
C ALA A 370 -12.50 -9.77 -7.55
N GLU A 371 -11.59 -8.81 -7.34
CA GLU A 371 -11.34 -7.69 -8.24
C GLU A 371 -10.03 -7.84 -9.04
N PRO A 372 -9.97 -7.30 -10.28
CA PRO A 372 -8.83 -7.48 -11.18
C PRO A 372 -7.65 -6.53 -10.93
N PHE A 373 -7.79 -5.57 -9.99
CA PHE A 373 -6.83 -4.46 -9.80
C PHE A 373 -5.40 -4.93 -9.56
N ASN A 374 -5.25 -6.04 -8.85
CA ASN A 374 -3.97 -6.67 -8.56
C ASN A 374 -3.19 -7.04 -9.82
N VAL A 375 -3.85 -7.62 -10.82
CA VAL A 375 -3.23 -8.01 -12.09
C VAL A 375 -3.04 -6.79 -12.99
N ILE A 376 -4.06 -5.92 -13.08
CA ILE A 376 -3.98 -4.69 -13.87
C ILE A 376 -2.81 -3.82 -13.40
N GLY A 377 -2.67 -3.60 -12.09
CA GLY A 377 -1.59 -2.81 -11.50
C GLY A 377 -0.21 -3.42 -11.76
N ALA A 378 -0.08 -4.75 -11.65
CA ALA A 378 1.17 -5.45 -11.96
C ALA A 378 1.55 -5.34 -13.45
N VAL A 379 0.58 -5.45 -14.36
CA VAL A 379 0.83 -5.30 -15.80
C VAL A 379 1.16 -3.84 -16.16
N LEU A 380 0.43 -2.87 -15.61
CA LEU A 380 0.68 -1.44 -15.85
C LEU A 380 2.04 -1.00 -15.32
N GLY A 381 2.30 -1.25 -14.03
CA GLY A 381 3.46 -0.72 -13.31
C GLY A 381 4.70 -1.61 -13.33
N GLY A 382 4.56 -2.87 -13.74
CA GLY A 382 5.59 -3.88 -13.52
C GLY A 382 5.73 -4.22 -12.03
N LEU A 383 6.66 -5.13 -11.72
CA LEU A 383 6.98 -5.52 -10.35
C LEU A 383 8.50 -5.61 -10.18
N GLY A 384 8.99 -5.28 -8.99
CA GLY A 384 10.37 -5.53 -8.61
C GLY A 384 10.74 -7.02 -8.66
N PRO A 385 12.04 -7.34 -8.57
CA PRO A 385 12.51 -8.72 -8.62
C PRO A 385 11.97 -9.52 -7.43
N TRP A 386 11.44 -10.72 -7.70
CA TRP A 386 11.07 -11.69 -6.66
C TRP A 386 12.16 -12.75 -6.52
N ASN A 387 12.64 -13.00 -5.30
CA ASN A 387 13.65 -14.00 -4.96
C ASN A 387 14.87 -14.03 -5.92
N HIS A 388 15.49 -12.86 -6.13
CA HIS A 388 16.63 -12.65 -7.04
C HIS A 388 16.35 -12.95 -8.54
N GLY A 389 15.09 -13.17 -8.91
CA GLY A 389 14.65 -13.26 -10.30
C GLY A 389 14.65 -11.91 -11.01
N PRO A 390 14.32 -11.90 -12.32
CA PRO A 390 14.17 -10.65 -13.06
C PRO A 390 12.97 -9.86 -12.54
N ALA A 391 13.04 -8.53 -12.64
CA ALA A 391 11.87 -7.68 -12.45
C ALA A 391 10.84 -7.91 -13.56
N MET A 392 9.55 -7.86 -13.23
CA MET A 392 8.48 -7.84 -14.24
C MET A 392 8.46 -6.45 -14.88
N PRO A 393 8.62 -6.33 -16.21
CA PRO A 393 8.60 -5.03 -16.86
C PRO A 393 7.20 -4.39 -16.80
N PRO A 394 7.10 -3.06 -16.80
CA PRO A 394 5.83 -2.36 -16.99
C PRO A 394 5.38 -2.46 -18.45
N PHE A 395 4.08 -2.68 -18.67
CA PHE A 395 3.46 -2.74 -19.99
C PHE A 395 2.50 -1.57 -20.26
N ALA A 396 2.38 -0.61 -19.33
CA ALA A 396 1.59 0.58 -19.57
C ALA A 396 2.00 1.30 -20.88
N ALA A 397 3.28 1.36 -21.21
CA ALA A 397 3.70 2.08 -22.41
C ALA A 397 3.46 1.30 -23.73
N SER A 398 3.28 -0.03 -23.67
CA SER A 398 3.31 -0.91 -24.84
C SER A 398 2.00 -1.61 -25.13
N LEU A 399 1.07 -1.69 -24.17
CA LEU A 399 -0.22 -2.35 -24.32
C LEU A 399 -1.38 -1.37 -24.12
N SER A 400 -2.39 -1.49 -24.99
CA SER A 400 -3.63 -0.71 -24.89
C SER A 400 -4.43 -1.11 -23.66
N ASP A 401 -5.40 -0.28 -23.26
CA ASP A 401 -6.31 -0.60 -22.16
C ASP A 401 -7.11 -1.88 -22.43
N THR A 402 -7.49 -2.11 -23.69
CA THR A 402 -8.16 -3.34 -24.13
C THR A 402 -7.24 -4.55 -23.96
N ASP A 403 -6.00 -4.48 -24.46
CA ASP A 403 -5.04 -5.59 -24.36
C ASP A 403 -4.74 -5.97 -22.91
N ILE A 404 -4.58 -4.98 -22.04
CA ILE A 404 -4.35 -5.21 -20.60
C ILE A 404 -5.59 -5.81 -19.94
N SER A 405 -6.79 -5.34 -20.26
CA SER A 405 -8.02 -5.91 -19.71
C SER A 405 -8.24 -7.35 -20.18
N ASP A 406 -7.97 -7.65 -21.45
CA ASP A 406 -8.12 -8.98 -22.03
C ASP A 406 -7.07 -9.97 -21.49
N VAL A 407 -5.79 -9.58 -21.41
CA VAL A 407 -4.74 -10.44 -20.85
C VAL A 407 -4.95 -10.67 -19.35
N THR A 408 -5.47 -9.66 -18.63
CA THR A 408 -5.87 -9.80 -17.23
C THR A 408 -6.97 -10.85 -17.09
N ASN A 409 -8.03 -10.75 -17.88
CA ASN A 409 -9.11 -11.73 -17.86
C ASN A 409 -8.65 -13.13 -18.29
N TYR A 410 -7.69 -13.22 -19.21
CA TYR A 410 -7.09 -14.48 -19.64
C TYR A 410 -6.37 -15.15 -18.47
N VAL A 411 -5.40 -14.48 -17.83
CA VAL A 411 -4.65 -15.10 -16.73
C VAL A 411 -5.54 -15.45 -15.53
N ARG A 412 -6.66 -14.72 -15.33
CA ARG A 412 -7.65 -14.98 -14.27
C ARG A 412 -8.51 -16.21 -14.49
N THR A 413 -8.66 -16.67 -15.74
CA THR A 413 -9.64 -17.71 -16.11
C THR A 413 -9.01 -18.95 -16.75
N MET A 414 -7.68 -19.01 -16.81
CA MET A 414 -6.93 -20.09 -17.45
C MET A 414 -6.21 -20.98 -16.44
N TRP A 415 -5.79 -22.18 -16.87
CA TRP A 415 -5.02 -23.14 -16.06
C TRP A 415 -5.72 -23.62 -14.78
N GLY A 416 -7.05 -23.60 -14.76
CA GLY A 416 -7.85 -23.98 -13.59
C GLY A 416 -8.03 -22.84 -12.59
N ASN A 417 -7.61 -21.61 -12.93
CA ASN A 417 -7.97 -20.42 -12.19
C ASN A 417 -9.49 -20.21 -12.24
N ASP A 418 -10.07 -19.93 -11.09
CA ASP A 418 -11.50 -19.71 -10.86
C ASP A 418 -11.83 -18.21 -10.67
N GLY A 419 -10.92 -17.34 -11.11
CA GLY A 419 -11.14 -15.91 -11.15
C GLY A 419 -12.18 -15.53 -12.19
N THR A 420 -12.62 -14.28 -12.13
CA THR A 420 -13.63 -13.76 -13.03
C THR A 420 -13.01 -12.97 -14.19
N ALA A 421 -13.57 -13.13 -15.40
CA ALA A 421 -13.34 -12.19 -16.50
C ALA A 421 -14.16 -10.89 -16.29
N ASN A 422 -13.72 -10.04 -15.36
CA ASN A 422 -14.36 -8.78 -15.00
C ASN A 422 -13.47 -7.54 -15.16
N ALA A 423 -12.24 -7.68 -15.67
CA ALA A 423 -11.43 -6.51 -16.04
C ALA A 423 -11.99 -5.82 -17.27
N THR A 424 -12.10 -4.50 -17.21
CA THR A 424 -12.60 -3.66 -18.30
C THR A 424 -11.53 -2.64 -18.76
N PRO A 425 -11.56 -2.22 -20.04
CA PRO A 425 -10.66 -1.16 -20.51
C PRO A 425 -10.80 0.15 -19.71
N ALA A 426 -12.01 0.48 -19.26
CA ALA A 426 -12.27 1.69 -18.47
C ALA A 426 -11.57 1.65 -17.09
N GLU A 427 -11.54 0.48 -16.44
CA GLU A 427 -10.80 0.30 -15.18
C GLU A 427 -9.30 0.37 -15.41
N VAL A 428 -8.78 -0.24 -16.48
CA VAL A 428 -7.37 -0.13 -16.83
C VAL A 428 -6.99 1.33 -17.06
N LYS A 429 -7.81 2.07 -17.83
CA LYS A 429 -7.62 3.49 -18.06
C LYS A 429 -7.58 4.27 -16.74
N SER A 430 -8.54 4.01 -15.85
CA SER A 430 -8.60 4.69 -14.54
C SER A 430 -7.34 4.42 -13.70
N LEU A 431 -6.88 3.17 -13.64
CA LEU A 431 -5.67 2.80 -12.89
C LEU A 431 -4.41 3.36 -13.54
N ARG A 432 -4.36 3.42 -14.87
CA ARG A 432 -3.29 4.02 -15.65
C ARG A 432 -3.18 5.53 -15.42
N ASP A 433 -4.31 6.23 -15.34
CA ASP A 433 -4.36 7.68 -15.08
C ASP A 433 -3.87 8.01 -13.65
N ILE A 434 -4.12 7.12 -12.69
CA ILE A 434 -3.67 7.26 -11.27
C ILE A 434 -2.21 6.83 -11.09
N ALA A 435 -1.70 5.94 -11.95
CA ALA A 435 -0.29 5.55 -12.01
C ALA A 435 0.59 6.69 -12.59
N VAL A 436 0.60 7.86 -11.94
CA VAL A 436 1.36 9.08 -12.29
C VAL A 436 1.43 9.34 -13.79
N VAL A 437 0.29 9.64 -14.41
CA VAL A 437 0.27 10.18 -15.78
C VAL A 437 -0.97 11.06 -16.06
N PRO A 438 -0.86 12.40 -16.02
CA PRO A 438 -1.76 13.29 -16.76
C PRO A 438 -1.46 13.39 -18.28
N PRO A 439 -2.40 13.86 -19.13
CA PRO A 439 -2.37 13.68 -20.58
C PRO A 439 -1.48 14.67 -21.35
N MET A 440 -0.79 14.16 -22.36
CA MET A 440 -0.43 14.89 -23.59
C MET A 440 -0.77 14.01 -24.78
N ALA A 441 -1.96 14.14 -25.36
CA ALA A 441 -2.24 13.44 -26.60
C ALA A 441 -3.16 14.30 -27.49
N SER A 442 -2.75 14.46 -28.74
CA SER A 442 -3.64 14.84 -29.82
C SER A 442 -4.62 13.69 -30.09
N ALA A 443 -5.77 13.96 -30.73
CA ALA A 443 -6.75 12.91 -31.07
C ALA A 443 -6.14 11.73 -31.86
N SER A 444 -5.10 11.99 -32.66
CA SER A 444 -4.31 10.98 -33.38
C SER A 444 -3.44 10.08 -32.48
N ALA A 445 -2.94 10.61 -31.36
CA ALA A 445 -2.18 9.87 -30.37
C ALA A 445 -3.11 9.03 -29.47
N ASP A 446 -4.31 9.54 -29.18
CA ASP A 446 -5.36 8.77 -28.50
C ASP A 446 -5.88 7.61 -29.37
N GLU A 447 -6.12 7.87 -30.66
CA GLU A 447 -6.57 6.84 -31.62
C GLU A 447 -5.52 5.74 -31.86
N PHE A 448 -4.23 6.09 -31.75
CA PHE A 448 -3.12 5.14 -31.84
C PHE A 448 -2.78 4.46 -30.50
N GLY A 449 -3.41 4.85 -29.39
CA GLY A 449 -3.18 4.24 -28.08
C GLY A 449 -1.86 4.63 -27.41
N CYS A 450 -1.34 5.83 -27.67
CA CYS A 450 -0.10 6.29 -27.04
C CYS A 450 -0.21 6.42 -25.52
N PRO A 451 0.86 6.07 -24.76
CA PRO A 451 0.91 6.35 -23.34
C PRO A 451 0.91 7.86 -23.12
N HIS A 452 0.08 8.32 -22.19
CA HIS A 452 0.10 9.70 -21.72
C HIS A 452 1.40 9.98 -20.90
N VAL A 453 1.81 11.25 -20.69
CA VAL A 453 2.90 11.62 -19.75
C VAL A 453 2.51 12.82 -18.90
N SER A 454 2.68 12.69 -17.58
CA SER A 454 2.45 13.76 -16.60
C SER A 454 3.15 15.08 -16.92
N THR A 455 2.42 16.20 -16.81
CA THR A 455 2.96 17.56 -16.70
C THR A 455 2.78 18.18 -15.30
N ALA A 456 2.38 17.40 -14.28
CA ALA A 456 1.98 17.95 -12.99
C ALA A 456 3.15 18.52 -12.18
N SER A 457 3.34 19.84 -12.29
CA SER A 457 4.04 20.67 -11.31
C SER A 457 3.12 20.91 -10.11
N THR A 458 3.56 20.58 -8.90
CA THR A 458 3.22 21.41 -7.73
C THR A 458 4.51 21.75 -7.01
N ALA A 459 4.66 23.05 -6.74
CA ALA A 459 5.91 23.69 -6.41
C ALA A 459 6.48 23.22 -5.06
N THR A 460 7.61 22.51 -5.09
CA THR A 460 8.90 22.89 -4.48
C THR A 460 9.89 21.73 -4.60
N SER A 461 11.08 22.03 -5.15
CA SER A 461 12.29 21.19 -5.23
C SER A 461 12.43 20.22 -6.43
N LEU A 462 13.35 20.60 -7.31
CA LEU A 462 13.93 19.94 -8.50
C LEU A 462 13.18 20.09 -9.84
N ALA A 463 13.91 20.59 -10.83
CA ALA A 463 13.43 21.07 -12.11
C ALA A 463 12.75 19.98 -12.95
N ASN A 464 11.60 20.33 -13.53
CA ASN A 464 10.86 19.54 -14.51
C ASN A 464 11.59 19.58 -15.88
N PRO A 465 12.05 18.45 -16.44
CA PRO A 465 12.58 18.44 -17.80
C PRO A 465 11.47 18.14 -18.85
N GLY A 466 10.27 17.70 -18.44
CA GLY A 466 9.22 17.15 -19.30
C GLY A 466 8.51 18.11 -20.27
N GLY A 467 8.54 19.42 -20.06
CA GLY A 467 7.99 20.36 -21.05
C GLY A 467 8.92 20.60 -22.24
N GLY A 468 10.23 20.69 -21.99
CA GLY A 468 11.25 20.98 -23.02
C GLY A 468 11.84 19.73 -23.67
N LEU A 469 11.90 18.61 -22.94
CA LEU A 469 12.46 17.37 -23.48
C LEU A 469 11.52 16.67 -24.48
N MET A 470 10.20 16.82 -24.35
CA MET A 470 9.24 16.19 -25.27
C MET A 470 9.32 16.79 -26.69
N ALA A 471 9.57 18.11 -26.77
CA ALA A 471 9.88 18.79 -28.03
C ALA A 471 11.21 18.34 -28.67
N MET A 472 12.05 17.57 -27.97
CA MET A 472 13.28 17.01 -28.57
C MET A 472 13.01 15.95 -29.63
N TYR A 473 11.78 15.43 -29.75
CA TYR A 473 11.42 14.50 -30.81
C TYR A 473 10.62 15.15 -31.94
N ASP A 474 10.28 16.44 -31.82
CA ASP A 474 9.66 17.19 -32.92
C ASP A 474 10.61 17.25 -34.12
N GLY A 475 10.08 16.84 -35.28
CA GLY A 475 10.85 16.74 -36.52
C GLY A 475 12.01 15.74 -36.46
N ALA A 476 11.97 14.75 -35.57
CA ALA A 476 12.98 13.69 -35.52
C ALA A 476 12.98 12.87 -36.82
N THR A 477 14.19 12.65 -37.34
CA THR A 477 14.47 11.75 -38.48
C THR A 477 15.22 10.52 -37.97
N PRO A 478 15.24 9.40 -38.71
CA PRO A 478 16.00 8.21 -38.32
C PRO A 478 17.46 8.49 -37.96
N GLU A 479 18.10 9.45 -38.64
CA GLU A 479 19.50 9.83 -38.42
C GLU A 479 19.70 10.66 -37.14
N THR A 480 18.70 11.44 -36.75
CA THR A 480 18.79 12.34 -35.58
C THR A 480 18.25 11.69 -34.30
N LEU A 481 17.47 10.62 -34.43
CA LEU A 481 16.80 9.92 -33.33
C LEU A 481 17.78 9.42 -32.26
N PRO A 482 18.90 8.73 -32.57
CA PRO A 482 19.82 8.23 -31.54
C PRO A 482 20.49 9.33 -30.71
N ASN A 483 20.79 10.48 -31.34
CA ASN A 483 21.39 11.64 -30.66
C ASN A 483 20.38 12.34 -29.75
N ARG A 484 19.14 12.51 -30.22
CA ARG A 484 18.03 13.06 -29.42
C ARG A 484 17.74 12.16 -28.22
N THR A 485 17.73 10.84 -28.42
CA THR A 485 17.57 9.85 -27.34
C THR A 485 18.71 9.89 -26.32
N ARG A 486 19.97 9.98 -26.75
CA ARG A 486 21.12 10.14 -25.83
C ARG A 486 20.99 11.40 -24.98
N ALA A 487 20.64 12.53 -25.59
CA ALA A 487 20.49 13.79 -24.88
C ALA A 487 19.31 13.75 -23.87
N PHE A 488 18.20 13.13 -24.26
CA PHE A 488 17.04 12.93 -23.40
C PHE A 488 17.37 12.02 -22.20
N VAL A 489 18.05 10.89 -22.42
CA VAL A 489 18.50 9.98 -21.35
C VAL A 489 19.46 10.68 -20.40
N ALA A 490 20.41 11.46 -20.92
CA ALA A 490 21.35 12.22 -20.11
C ALA A 490 20.64 13.26 -19.23
N ALA A 491 19.64 13.96 -19.78
CA ALA A 491 18.85 14.93 -19.04
C ALA A 491 18.01 14.28 -17.91
N LEU A 492 17.41 13.12 -18.16
CA LEU A 492 16.70 12.36 -17.13
C LEU A 492 17.62 11.89 -16.00
N LYS A 493 18.75 11.26 -16.34
CA LYS A 493 19.75 10.81 -15.35
C LYS A 493 20.37 11.97 -14.57
N ALA A 494 20.45 13.16 -15.16
CA ALA A 494 20.89 14.37 -14.46
C ALA A 494 19.84 14.92 -13.50
N SER A 495 18.54 14.75 -13.80
CA SER A 495 17.44 15.15 -12.91
C SER A 495 17.26 14.20 -11.73
N ASP A 496 17.47 12.90 -11.95
CA ASP A 496 17.46 11.87 -10.92
C ASP A 496 18.35 10.70 -11.37
N ALA A 497 19.52 10.59 -10.73
CA ALA A 497 20.50 9.56 -11.02
C ALA A 497 20.06 8.15 -10.56
N THR A 498 18.99 8.05 -9.76
CA THR A 498 18.44 6.79 -9.24
C THR A 498 17.33 6.23 -10.12
N MET A 499 16.92 6.96 -11.18
CA MET A 499 15.91 6.49 -12.12
C MET A 499 16.29 5.15 -12.73
N SER A 500 15.37 4.19 -12.61
CA SER A 500 15.53 2.87 -13.22
C SER A 500 15.56 2.97 -14.74
N SER A 501 16.22 2.02 -15.40
CA SER A 501 16.17 1.91 -16.87
C SER A 501 14.74 1.85 -17.39
N ALA A 502 13.83 1.20 -16.66
CA ALA A 502 12.41 1.11 -17.01
C ALA A 502 11.71 2.48 -16.95
N THR A 503 11.98 3.27 -15.91
CA THR A 503 11.47 4.64 -15.78
C THR A 503 11.93 5.50 -16.96
N ILE A 504 13.22 5.41 -17.31
CA ILE A 504 13.80 6.16 -18.44
C ILE A 504 13.18 5.71 -19.77
N THR A 505 12.98 4.40 -19.98
CA THR A 505 12.28 3.86 -21.14
C THR A 505 10.87 4.42 -21.24
N ASN A 506 10.10 4.44 -20.15
CA ASN A 506 8.73 4.96 -20.16
C ASN A 506 8.67 6.43 -20.59
N TYR A 507 9.56 7.28 -20.08
CA TYR A 507 9.65 8.68 -20.52
C TYR A 507 10.01 8.82 -22.00
N LEU A 508 10.87 7.95 -22.53
CA LEU A 508 11.26 7.96 -23.95
C LEU A 508 10.13 7.52 -24.86
N VAL A 509 9.45 6.41 -24.54
CA VAL A 509 8.32 5.90 -25.33
C VAL A 509 7.24 6.95 -25.40
N ALA A 510 6.93 7.55 -24.26
CA ALA A 510 5.85 8.49 -24.18
C ALA A 510 6.20 9.88 -24.76
N ALA A 511 7.49 10.18 -24.93
CA ALA A 511 7.96 11.30 -25.75
C ALA A 511 7.87 11.06 -27.26
N TYR A 512 8.16 9.83 -27.70
CA TYR A 512 8.26 9.50 -29.12
C TYR A 512 6.94 9.00 -29.73
N CYS A 513 6.08 8.34 -28.95
CA CYS A 513 4.83 7.78 -29.46
C CYS A 513 3.94 8.82 -30.17
N PRO A 514 3.72 10.04 -29.65
CA PRO A 514 2.94 11.05 -30.36
C PRO A 514 3.53 11.44 -31.72
N VAL A 515 4.85 11.37 -31.87
CA VAL A 515 5.54 11.66 -33.14
C VAL A 515 5.23 10.58 -34.17
N VAL A 516 5.24 9.31 -33.76
CA VAL A 516 4.88 8.17 -34.63
C VAL A 516 3.38 8.17 -34.96
N ALA A 517 2.53 8.47 -33.98
CA ALA A 517 1.09 8.54 -34.14
C ALA A 517 0.67 9.55 -35.22
N ASN A 518 1.38 10.68 -35.31
CA ASN A 518 1.14 11.77 -36.25
C ASN A 518 1.69 11.53 -37.67
N GLN A 519 2.33 10.39 -37.95
CA GLN A 519 2.80 10.06 -39.30
C GLN A 519 1.63 9.59 -40.18
N SER A 520 1.09 10.50 -40.99
CA SER A 520 -0.07 10.25 -41.87
C SER A 520 0.18 9.23 -42.98
N GLY A 521 1.45 8.90 -43.27
CA GLY A 521 1.83 7.94 -44.32
C GLY A 521 1.99 6.49 -43.86
N LEU A 522 1.83 6.18 -42.57
CA LEU A 522 2.01 4.83 -42.03
C LEU A 522 0.67 4.19 -41.60
N SER A 523 0.52 2.89 -41.85
CA SER A 523 -0.54 2.08 -41.27
C SER A 523 -0.34 1.88 -39.76
N HIS A 524 -1.38 1.43 -39.05
CA HIS A 524 -1.29 1.13 -37.62
C HIS A 524 -0.15 0.14 -37.29
N ASP A 525 -0.02 -0.94 -38.06
CA ASP A 525 1.03 -1.95 -37.87
C ASP A 525 2.43 -1.37 -38.12
N GLN A 526 2.56 -0.48 -39.12
CA GLN A 526 3.83 0.20 -39.41
C GLN A 526 4.23 1.18 -38.31
N LYS A 527 3.24 1.89 -37.73
CA LYS A 527 3.46 2.76 -36.57
C LYS A 527 3.88 1.94 -35.34
N GLN A 528 3.24 0.80 -35.10
CA GLN A 528 3.63 -0.08 -33.99
C GLN A 528 5.03 -0.66 -34.17
N ALA A 529 5.38 -1.09 -35.38
CA ALA A 529 6.72 -1.57 -35.70
C ALA A 529 7.79 -0.48 -35.47
N ALA A 530 7.53 0.75 -35.91
CA ALA A 530 8.43 1.88 -35.70
C ALA A 530 8.62 2.23 -34.21
N LEU A 531 7.55 2.16 -33.42
CA LEU A 531 7.63 2.37 -31.96
C LEU A 531 8.44 1.27 -31.27
N ASN A 532 8.24 0.01 -31.67
CA ASN A 532 8.98 -1.14 -31.12
C ASN A 532 10.48 -1.07 -31.46
N GLU A 533 10.82 -0.67 -32.69
CA GLU A 533 12.21 -0.46 -33.13
C GLU A 533 12.88 0.65 -32.31
N PHE A 534 12.18 1.75 -32.06
CA PHE A 534 12.66 2.82 -31.19
C PHE A 534 12.93 2.34 -29.76
N ILE A 535 12.02 1.56 -29.17
CA ILE A 535 12.18 1.01 -27.81
C ILE A 535 13.44 0.14 -27.73
N ALA A 536 13.64 -0.76 -28.70
CA ALA A 536 14.81 -1.62 -28.77
C ALA A 536 16.12 -0.79 -28.90
N GLY A 537 16.12 0.23 -29.75
CA GLY A 537 17.26 1.16 -29.89
C GLY A 537 17.55 1.95 -28.61
N ALA A 538 16.50 2.43 -27.93
CA ALA A 538 16.59 3.21 -26.69
C ALA A 538 17.23 2.40 -25.55
N GLN A 539 16.88 1.12 -25.39
CA GLN A 539 17.46 0.25 -24.37
C GLN A 539 18.99 0.15 -24.48
N SER A 540 19.53 0.11 -25.71
CA SER A 540 20.98 0.10 -25.93
C SER A 540 21.66 1.39 -25.43
N ILE A 541 20.97 2.53 -25.54
CA ILE A 541 21.46 3.85 -25.12
C ILE A 541 21.36 4.00 -23.60
N ILE A 542 20.27 3.53 -22.99
CA ILE A 542 20.04 3.60 -21.54
C ILE A 542 21.12 2.79 -20.80
N ASN A 543 21.47 1.62 -21.33
CA ASN A 543 22.40 0.68 -20.73
C ASN A 543 23.87 0.97 -21.09
N ALA A 544 24.15 1.96 -21.95
CA ALA A 544 25.52 2.35 -22.27
C ALA A 544 26.19 3.02 -21.04
N PRO A 545 27.46 2.69 -20.73
CA PRO A 545 28.20 3.37 -19.67
C PRO A 545 28.35 4.86 -19.99
N ALA A 546 28.28 5.70 -18.96
CA ALA A 546 28.44 7.14 -19.12
C ALA A 546 29.77 7.44 -19.83
N PRO A 547 29.80 8.34 -20.83
CA PRO A 547 31.03 8.66 -21.53
C PRO A 547 32.05 9.20 -20.53
N VAL A 548 33.22 8.56 -20.46
CA VAL A 548 34.37 9.03 -19.67
C VAL A 548 34.76 10.40 -20.22
N ALA A 549 34.60 11.44 -19.40
CA ALA A 549 35.04 12.78 -19.76
C ALA A 549 36.54 12.73 -20.03
N LYS A 550 36.96 13.00 -21.27
CA LYS A 550 38.36 13.24 -21.59
C LYS A 550 38.75 14.55 -20.90
N ALA A 551 39.62 14.47 -19.90
CA ALA A 551 40.28 15.63 -19.33
C ALA A 551 41.12 16.29 -20.43
N ASN A 552 40.77 17.52 -20.79
CA ASN A 552 41.62 18.46 -21.52
C ASN A 552 41.87 19.66 -20.63
#